data_AF-A0A8T0BL07-F1
#
_entry.id   AF-A0A8T0BL07-F1
#
_cell.length_a   1.000
_cell.length_b   1.000
_cell.length_c   1.000
_cell.angle_alpha   90.00
_cell.angle_beta   90.00
_cell.angle_gamma   90.00
#
_symmetry.space_group_name_H-M   'P 1'
#
loop_
_entity.id
_entity.type
_entity.pdbx_description
1 polymer ?
#
loop_
_entity_poly.entity_id
_entity_poly.type
_entity_poly.pdbx_seq_one_letter_code
_entity_poly.pdbx_strand_id
1 'polypeptide(L)'
;MMGSCSQLCCIIPHCVHFLLILTCSTVPALAPFTIKAKLHQSVDLICKQECPGTLKWVTDNQPDDVLAQCDQTSCRSKEGYIISHEEYKTGSLSLTVMEADYSKRMVYACECNAEDLCHVWLCLEPERSSVELKPGEDLVLDLPIPEPVEVIYNSSDLFGPQYEQICTVVGGSLQCKDEYRGEYHSVIQPSC
;
A
#
# COMPACT_ATOMS: atom_id res chain seq x y z
N MET A 1 25.04 -3.32 12.16
CA MET A 1 24.89 -3.50 13.62
C MET A 1 23.61 -4.31 13.81
N MET A 2 23.51 -5.48 14.45
CA MET A 2 24.39 -6.35 15.26
C MET A 2 24.61 -7.69 14.50
N GLY A 3 25.64 -8.50 14.72
CA GLY A 3 26.62 -8.55 15.80
C GLY A 3 26.33 -9.69 16.79
N SER A 4 26.85 -10.89 16.49
CA SER A 4 27.15 -12.02 17.40
C SER A 4 26.00 -12.93 17.85
N CYS A 5 26.09 -14.22 17.47
CA CYS A 5 25.64 -15.32 18.31
C CYS A 5 26.87 -16.17 18.64
N SER A 6 27.43 -15.95 19.83
CA SER A 6 28.54 -16.74 20.37
C SER A 6 27.99 -17.95 21.10
N GLN A 7 28.18 -19.15 20.55
CA GLN A 7 28.05 -20.40 21.31
C GLN A 7 29.19 -21.35 20.91
N LEU A 8 30.26 -21.36 21.71
CA LEU A 8 31.17 -22.50 21.81
C LEU A 8 30.39 -23.65 22.45
N CYS A 9 30.24 -24.77 21.74
CA CYS A 9 29.80 -26.03 22.32
C CYS A 9 30.86 -27.11 22.07
N CYS A 10 31.03 -27.97 23.07
CA CYS A 10 32.23 -28.72 23.43
C CYS A 10 32.70 -29.80 22.44
N ILE A 11 34.01 -30.06 22.47
CA ILE A 11 34.74 -31.11 21.75
C ILE A 11 34.66 -32.43 22.54
N ILE A 12 33.96 -33.45 22.06
CA ILE A 12 34.23 -34.89 22.34
C ILE A 12 33.85 -35.73 21.10
N PRO A 13 34.69 -36.69 20.63
CA PRO A 13 34.43 -37.45 19.41
C PRO A 13 33.66 -38.73 19.72
N HIS A 14 32.35 -38.75 19.45
CA HIS A 14 31.63 -40.00 19.23
C HIS A 14 30.44 -39.76 18.29
N CYS A 15 30.48 -40.44 17.14
CA CYS A 15 29.54 -40.34 16.05
C CYS A 15 28.08 -40.58 16.47
N VAL A 16 27.29 -39.51 16.56
CA VAL A 16 25.86 -39.55 16.24
C VAL A 16 25.61 -38.36 15.33
N HIS A 17 25.56 -38.64 14.03
CA HIS A 17 25.35 -37.64 12.98
C HIS A 17 23.87 -37.24 13.00
N PHE A 18 23.49 -36.34 13.92
CA PHE A 18 22.16 -35.74 13.95
C PHE A 18 22.15 -34.63 12.88
N LEU A 19 21.88 -35.02 11.64
CA LEU A 19 21.58 -34.09 10.55
C LEU A 19 20.29 -33.34 10.91
N LEU A 20 20.45 -32.14 11.48
CA LEU A 20 19.37 -31.18 11.67
C LEU A 20 19.00 -30.66 10.26
N ILE A 21 18.08 -31.35 9.62
CA ILE A 21 17.52 -30.94 8.32
C ILE A 21 16.63 -29.73 8.62
N LEU A 22 17.19 -28.51 8.53
CA LEU A 22 16.41 -27.30 8.53
C LEU A 22 15.61 -27.27 7.23
N THR A 23 14.42 -27.85 7.24
CA THR A 23 13.44 -27.66 6.18
C THR A 23 12.97 -26.22 6.29
N CYS A 24 13.53 -25.34 5.46
CA CYS A 24 13.03 -23.98 5.28
C CYS A 24 11.65 -24.09 4.62
N SER A 25 10.60 -24.22 5.43
CA SER A 25 9.23 -24.16 4.97
C SER A 25 8.96 -22.74 4.51
N THR A 26 9.05 -22.50 3.21
CA THR A 26 8.58 -21.26 2.60
C THR A 26 7.07 -21.25 2.72
N VAL A 27 6.53 -20.47 3.67
CA VAL A 27 5.08 -20.21 3.74
C VAL A 27 4.70 -19.53 2.43
N PRO A 28 3.68 -20.02 1.69
CA PRO A 28 3.21 -19.33 0.50
C PRO A 28 2.71 -17.94 0.88
N ALA A 29 3.39 -16.89 0.43
CA ALA A 29 2.90 -15.54 0.61
C ALA A 29 1.64 -15.34 -0.24
N LEU A 30 0.54 -14.94 0.39
CA LEU A 30 -0.70 -14.60 -0.34
C LEU A 30 -0.46 -13.32 -1.14
N ALA A 31 -0.55 -13.42 -2.47
CA ALA A 31 -0.41 -12.25 -3.33
C ALA A 31 -1.59 -11.27 -3.12
N PRO A 32 -1.32 -9.97 -2.94
CA PRO A 32 -2.39 -9.00 -2.76
C PRO A 32 -3.19 -8.79 -4.04
N PHE A 33 -4.51 -8.70 -3.93
CA PHE A 33 -5.35 -8.23 -5.03
C PHE A 33 -5.67 -6.74 -4.87
N THR A 34 -5.97 -6.07 -5.98
CA THR A 34 -6.14 -4.61 -5.99
C THR A 34 -7.61 -4.21 -5.91
N ILE A 35 -7.91 -3.26 -5.02
CA ILE A 35 -9.15 -2.48 -5.04
C ILE A 35 -8.79 -1.03 -5.38
N LYS A 36 -9.56 -0.44 -6.29
CA LYS A 36 -9.39 0.96 -6.69
C LYS A 36 -10.39 1.84 -5.95
N ALA A 37 -9.92 2.96 -5.44
CA ALA A 37 -10.73 3.97 -4.76
C ALA A 37 -10.45 5.35 -5.34
N LYS A 38 -11.46 6.22 -5.31
CA LYS A 38 -11.27 7.63 -5.61
C LYS A 38 -10.73 8.34 -4.37
N LEU A 39 -9.86 9.32 -4.59
CA LEU A 39 -9.33 10.16 -3.52
C LEU A 39 -10.49 10.83 -2.75
N HIS A 40 -10.38 10.84 -1.42
CA HIS A 40 -11.36 11.38 -0.47
C HIS A 40 -12.74 10.70 -0.49
N GLN A 41 -12.86 9.51 -1.09
CA GLN A 41 -14.10 8.73 -1.05
C GLN A 41 -13.97 7.52 -0.14
N SER A 42 -15.10 7.05 0.39
CA SER A 42 -15.16 5.79 1.13
C SER A 42 -15.01 4.60 0.19
N VAL A 43 -14.36 3.53 0.64
CA VAL A 43 -14.19 2.30 -0.12
C VAL A 43 -14.27 1.08 0.79
N ASP A 44 -14.88 0.02 0.28
CA ASP A 44 -14.96 -1.27 0.96
C ASP A 44 -13.84 -2.19 0.49
N LEU A 45 -13.03 -2.66 1.44
CA LEU A 45 -12.05 -3.72 1.23
C LEU A 45 -12.73 -5.07 1.50
N ILE A 46 -12.86 -5.90 0.46
CA ILE A 46 -13.71 -7.10 0.54
C ILE A 46 -12.84 -8.36 0.46
N CYS A 47 -12.84 -9.19 1.50
CA CYS A 47 -12.22 -10.51 1.49
C CYS A 47 -13.26 -11.60 1.23
N LYS A 48 -13.13 -12.37 0.13
CA LYS A 48 -14.11 -13.41 -0.27
C LYS A 48 -13.84 -14.78 0.38
N GLN A 49 -13.46 -14.79 1.64
CA GLN A 49 -13.19 -15.99 2.42
C GLN A 49 -14.20 -16.13 3.56
N GLU A 50 -14.23 -17.30 4.18
CA GLU A 50 -15.04 -17.54 5.38
C GLU A 50 -14.17 -17.39 6.63
N CYS A 51 -14.75 -16.83 7.71
CA CYS A 51 -14.09 -16.77 9.00
C CYS A 51 -15.01 -17.28 10.11
N PRO A 52 -14.79 -18.50 10.64
CA PRO A 52 -15.62 -19.05 11.72
C PRO A 52 -15.30 -18.44 13.09
N GLY A 53 -14.26 -17.62 13.20
CA GLY A 53 -13.76 -17.09 14.46
C GLY A 53 -13.56 -15.57 14.43
N THR A 54 -12.56 -15.11 15.16
CA THR A 54 -12.32 -13.67 15.29
C THR A 54 -11.67 -13.13 14.02
N LEU A 55 -12.39 -12.22 13.36
CA LEU A 55 -11.91 -11.46 12.20
C LEU A 55 -11.10 -10.26 12.68
N LYS A 56 -9.95 -10.01 12.07
CA LYS A 56 -9.19 -8.76 12.24
C LYS A 56 -8.80 -8.19 10.88
N TRP A 57 -8.72 -6.87 10.84
CA TRP A 57 -8.06 -6.15 9.77
C TRP A 57 -6.86 -5.40 10.32
N VAL A 58 -5.73 -5.58 9.67
CA VAL A 58 -4.45 -4.94 10.00
C VAL A 58 -3.82 -4.40 8.72
N THR A 59 -2.80 -3.58 8.87
CA THR A 59 -1.94 -3.17 7.76
C THR A 59 -0.73 -4.10 7.70
N ASP A 60 -0.30 -4.50 6.51
CA ASP A 60 0.79 -5.48 6.32
C ASP A 60 2.12 -5.04 6.97
N ASN A 61 2.38 -3.73 7.01
CA ASN A 61 3.58 -3.17 7.63
C ASN A 61 3.48 -2.99 9.17
N GLN A 62 2.28 -3.11 9.76
CA GLN A 62 2.02 -2.94 11.19
C GLN A 62 0.94 -3.94 11.66
N PRO A 63 1.25 -5.23 11.71
CA PRO A 63 0.27 -6.27 12.07
C PRO A 63 -0.22 -6.16 13.53
N ASP A 64 0.53 -5.48 14.40
CA ASP A 64 0.12 -5.23 15.79
C ASP A 64 -0.93 -4.10 15.94
N ASP A 65 -1.09 -3.23 14.92
CA ASP A 65 -2.08 -2.14 14.92
C ASP A 65 -3.40 -2.59 14.30
N VAL A 66 -4.28 -3.14 15.14
CA VAL A 66 -5.60 -3.61 14.71
C VAL A 66 -6.50 -2.43 14.31
N LEU A 67 -6.81 -2.35 13.01
CA LEU A 67 -7.70 -1.34 12.45
C LEU A 67 -9.16 -1.62 12.79
N ALA A 68 -9.56 -2.88 12.70
CA ALA A 68 -10.89 -3.34 13.05
C ALA A 68 -10.89 -4.81 13.46
N GLN A 69 -11.86 -5.19 14.29
CA GLN A 69 -12.02 -6.56 14.76
C GLN A 69 -13.50 -6.88 14.98
N CYS A 70 -13.89 -8.10 14.61
CA CYS A 70 -15.22 -8.64 14.86
C CYS A 70 -15.16 -10.07 15.38
N ASP A 71 -16.11 -10.38 16.26
CA ASP A 71 -16.41 -11.75 16.68
C ASP A 71 -17.94 -11.97 16.67
N GLN A 72 -18.38 -13.12 17.17
CA GLN A 72 -19.79 -13.49 17.22
C GLN A 72 -20.66 -12.54 18.06
N THR A 73 -20.06 -11.78 18.98
CA THR A 73 -20.77 -10.92 19.93
C THR A 73 -20.74 -9.45 19.55
N SER A 74 -19.63 -8.95 19.00
CA SER A 74 -19.47 -7.53 18.74
C SER A 74 -18.38 -7.23 17.72
N CYS A 75 -18.34 -5.97 17.30
CA CYS A 75 -17.31 -5.42 16.45
C CYS A 75 -16.76 -4.12 17.03
N ARG A 76 -15.49 -3.83 16.73
CA ARG A 76 -14.83 -2.57 17.05
C ARG A 76 -13.94 -2.14 15.88
N SER A 77 -13.83 -0.84 15.67
CA SER A 77 -12.93 -0.25 14.68
C SER A 77 -12.25 1.00 15.22
N LYS A 78 -11.07 1.27 14.70
CA LYS A 78 -10.30 2.50 14.89
C LYS A 78 -10.93 3.63 14.06
N GLU A 79 -10.66 4.86 14.44
CA GLU A 79 -11.13 6.04 13.70
C GLU A 79 -10.71 5.98 12.22
N GLY A 80 -11.64 6.36 11.33
CA GLY A 80 -11.47 6.28 9.88
C GLY A 80 -11.76 4.91 9.27
N TYR A 81 -12.16 3.93 10.08
CA TYR A 81 -12.53 2.58 9.62
C TYR A 81 -13.87 2.15 10.21
N ILE A 82 -14.64 1.40 9.42
CA ILE A 82 -15.93 0.84 9.83
C ILE A 82 -15.97 -0.64 9.47
N ILE A 83 -16.53 -1.44 10.37
CA ILE A 83 -16.88 -2.83 10.13
C ILE A 83 -18.27 -3.10 10.70
N SER A 84 -19.08 -3.88 9.98
CA SER A 84 -20.47 -4.17 10.36
C SER A 84 -20.59 -5.55 10.98
N HIS A 85 -21.14 -5.61 12.19
CA HIS A 85 -21.42 -6.89 12.86
C HIS A 85 -22.45 -7.72 12.12
N GLU A 86 -23.45 -7.07 11.53
CA GLU A 86 -24.50 -7.74 10.76
C GLU A 86 -23.97 -8.29 9.43
N GLU A 87 -23.03 -7.59 8.79
CA GLU A 87 -22.35 -8.11 7.60
C GLU A 87 -21.43 -9.28 7.94
N TYR A 88 -20.68 -9.19 9.04
CA TYR A 88 -19.85 -10.30 9.51
C TYR A 88 -20.69 -11.57 9.79
N LYS A 89 -21.85 -11.44 10.45
CA LYS A 89 -22.76 -12.57 10.71
C LYS A 89 -23.30 -13.23 9.44
N THR A 90 -23.43 -12.47 8.35
CA THR A 90 -23.88 -12.99 7.05
C THR A 90 -22.71 -13.52 6.21
N GLY A 91 -21.48 -13.52 6.75
CA GLY A 91 -20.28 -14.06 6.13
C GLY A 91 -19.47 -13.05 5.32
N SER A 92 -19.83 -11.76 5.36
CA SER A 92 -19.07 -10.71 4.68
C SER A 92 -17.88 -10.26 5.53
N LEU A 93 -16.67 -10.44 5.01
CA LEU A 93 -15.43 -9.97 5.63
C LEU A 93 -15.01 -8.66 4.95
N SER A 94 -15.80 -7.60 5.18
CA SER A 94 -15.58 -6.27 4.60
C SER A 94 -15.01 -5.29 5.62
N LEU A 95 -14.10 -4.42 5.20
CA LEU A 95 -13.66 -3.24 5.94
C LEU A 95 -13.93 -1.99 5.12
N THR A 96 -14.72 -1.07 5.64
CA THR A 96 -14.89 0.24 5.01
C THR A 96 -13.80 1.18 5.50
N VAL A 97 -12.98 1.68 4.58
CA VAL A 97 -12.13 2.85 4.79
C VAL A 97 -12.98 4.08 4.51
N MET A 98 -13.19 4.93 5.51
CA MET A 98 -14.16 6.05 5.40
C MET A 98 -13.71 7.12 4.41
N GLU A 99 -12.41 7.36 4.33
CA GLU A 99 -11.80 8.34 3.45
C GLU A 99 -10.49 7.76 2.91
N ALA A 100 -10.48 7.44 1.62
CA ALA A 100 -9.28 6.96 0.94
C ALA A 100 -8.36 8.14 0.60
N ASP A 101 -7.21 8.20 1.25
CA ASP A 101 -6.14 9.16 0.97
C ASP A 101 -4.81 8.43 0.73
N TYR A 102 -3.76 9.19 0.45
CA TYR A 102 -2.44 8.62 0.17
C TYR A 102 -1.83 7.90 1.37
N SER A 103 -2.16 8.29 2.61
CA SER A 103 -1.71 7.57 3.82
C SER A 103 -2.35 6.18 3.93
N LYS A 104 -3.53 6.00 3.33
CA LYS A 104 -4.29 4.74 3.30
C LYS A 104 -3.92 3.86 2.09
N ARG A 105 -3.09 4.34 1.16
CA ARG A 105 -2.60 3.57 0.00
C ARG A 105 -1.57 2.54 0.44
N MET A 106 -2.03 1.38 0.86
CA MET A 106 -1.17 0.30 1.35
C MET A 106 -1.81 -1.07 1.20
N VAL A 107 -1.07 -2.11 1.61
CA VAL A 107 -1.58 -3.47 1.74
C VAL A 107 -2.28 -3.62 3.09
N TYR A 108 -3.51 -4.10 3.05
CA TYR A 108 -4.30 -4.51 4.21
C TYR A 108 -4.36 -6.03 4.27
N ALA A 109 -4.23 -6.58 5.47
CA ALA A 109 -4.40 -8.01 5.71
C ALA A 109 -5.72 -8.25 6.46
N CYS A 110 -6.46 -9.23 5.98
CA CYS A 110 -7.65 -9.76 6.63
C CYS A 110 -7.25 -11.08 7.30
N GLU A 111 -7.34 -11.13 8.63
CA GLU A 111 -6.96 -12.29 9.44
C GLU A 111 -8.18 -12.94 10.07
N CYS A 112 -8.15 -14.28 10.18
CA CYS A 112 -9.10 -15.04 10.98
C CYS A 112 -8.35 -15.92 11.99
N ASN A 113 -8.62 -15.73 13.28
CA ASN A 113 -7.92 -16.47 14.36
C ASN A 113 -6.38 -16.43 14.25
N ALA A 114 -5.83 -15.30 13.78
CA ALA A 114 -4.40 -15.07 13.51
C ALA A 114 -3.82 -15.80 12.29
N GLU A 115 -4.67 -16.27 11.37
CA GLU A 115 -4.26 -16.75 10.04
C GLU A 115 -4.68 -15.74 8.97
N ASP A 116 -3.77 -15.38 8.05
CA ASP A 116 -4.07 -14.51 6.92
C ASP A 116 -5.04 -15.19 5.94
N LEU A 117 -6.18 -14.56 5.69
CA LEU A 117 -7.15 -15.01 4.70
C LEU A 117 -6.91 -14.38 3.33
N CYS A 118 -6.58 -13.08 3.30
CA CYS A 118 -6.25 -12.38 2.06
C CYS A 118 -5.51 -11.06 2.31
N HIS A 119 -4.82 -10.60 1.27
CA HIS A 119 -4.19 -9.28 1.21
C HIS A 119 -4.87 -8.41 0.15
N VAL A 120 -5.12 -7.15 0.51
CA VAL A 120 -5.77 -6.16 -0.35
C VAL A 120 -4.85 -4.96 -0.50
N TRP A 121 -4.39 -4.69 -1.73
CA TRP A 121 -3.75 -3.43 -2.07
C TRP A 121 -4.81 -2.38 -2.37
N LEU A 122 -4.94 -1.39 -1.47
CA LEU A 122 -5.77 -0.23 -1.74
C LEU A 122 -5.01 0.73 -2.66
N CYS A 123 -5.48 0.83 -3.90
CA CYS A 123 -4.96 1.74 -4.89
C CYS A 123 -5.89 2.95 -5.06
N LEU A 124 -5.31 4.14 -5.22
CA LEU A 124 -6.07 5.32 -5.60
C LEU A 124 -6.14 5.44 -7.13
N GLU A 125 -7.32 5.76 -7.63
CA GLU A 125 -7.51 6.16 -9.02
C GLU A 125 -6.74 7.45 -9.31
N PRO A 126 -6.13 7.60 -10.50
CA PRO A 126 -5.49 8.85 -10.89
C PRO A 126 -6.52 9.99 -10.92
N GLU A 127 -6.18 11.13 -10.31
CA GLU A 127 -6.94 12.35 -10.58
C GLU A 127 -6.60 12.89 -11.96
N ARG A 128 -7.62 13.33 -12.69
CA ARG A 128 -7.48 13.93 -14.00
C ARG A 128 -7.92 15.38 -13.91
N SER A 129 -7.00 16.28 -14.19
CA SER A 129 -7.27 17.71 -14.35
C SER A 129 -6.94 18.13 -15.79
N SER A 130 -7.61 19.19 -16.25
CA SER A 130 -7.33 19.84 -17.52
C SER A 130 -7.14 21.32 -17.25
N VAL A 131 -6.06 21.89 -17.79
CA VAL A 131 -5.72 23.30 -17.64
C VAL A 131 -5.49 23.88 -19.03
N GLU A 132 -6.04 25.06 -19.29
CA GLU A 132 -5.71 25.85 -20.48
C GLU A 132 -4.67 26.90 -20.09
N LEU A 133 -3.52 26.87 -20.76
CA LEU A 133 -2.43 27.80 -20.53
C LEU A 133 -2.23 28.69 -21.76
N LYS A 134 -2.00 29.97 -21.52
CA LYS A 134 -1.52 30.88 -22.56
C LYS A 134 -0.01 30.74 -22.73
N PRO A 135 0.55 31.13 -23.89
CA PRO A 135 1.99 31.16 -24.07
C PRO A 135 2.68 31.99 -22.99
N GLY A 136 3.63 31.38 -22.30
CA GLY A 136 4.40 32.00 -21.21
C GLY A 136 3.77 31.91 -19.82
N GLU A 137 2.62 31.25 -19.66
CA GLU A 137 2.07 30.92 -18.34
C GLU A 137 2.71 29.65 -17.77
N ASP A 138 2.94 29.66 -16.46
CA ASP A 138 3.47 28.50 -15.75
C ASP A 138 2.37 27.49 -15.45
N LEU A 139 2.67 26.21 -15.68
CA LEU A 139 1.84 25.12 -15.20
C LEU A 139 2.08 24.96 -13.70
N VAL A 140 1.11 25.37 -12.89
CA VAL A 140 1.14 25.21 -11.44
C VAL A 140 0.24 24.06 -11.00
N LEU A 141 0.76 23.27 -10.08
CA LEU A 141 0.21 21.99 -9.70
C LEU A 141 0.61 21.72 -8.21
N ASP A 142 -0.33 21.37 -7.30
CA ASP A 142 -0.08 21.13 -5.83
C ASP A 142 -0.04 19.66 -5.32
N LEU A 143 1.12 19.14 -4.86
CA LEU A 143 1.35 17.71 -4.52
C LEU A 143 1.08 17.40 -3.05
N PRO A 144 -0.02 16.70 -2.68
CA PRO A 144 -0.27 16.32 -1.31
C PRO A 144 0.43 15.01 -0.89
N ILE A 145 1.47 14.58 -1.63
CA ILE A 145 2.14 13.28 -1.41
C ILE A 145 3.59 13.43 -0.94
N PRO A 146 4.00 12.69 0.11
CA PRO A 146 5.37 12.69 0.59
C PRO A 146 6.32 11.86 -0.28
N GLU A 147 5.81 10.94 -1.12
CA GLU A 147 6.63 10.07 -1.96
C GLU A 147 7.25 10.80 -3.17
N PRO A 148 8.38 10.30 -3.70
CA PRO A 148 8.93 10.77 -4.96
C PRO A 148 7.94 10.63 -6.13
N VAL A 149 7.91 11.65 -6.99
CA VAL A 149 7.02 11.73 -8.15
C VAL A 149 7.81 11.91 -9.43
N GLU A 150 7.42 11.19 -10.48
CA GLU A 150 7.90 11.42 -11.85
C GLU A 150 6.90 12.25 -12.64
N VAL A 151 7.39 13.29 -13.30
CA VAL A 151 6.62 14.15 -14.21
C VAL A 151 6.89 13.68 -15.63
N ILE A 152 5.88 13.10 -16.27
CA ILE A 152 5.98 12.53 -17.61
C ILE A 152 5.21 13.41 -18.59
N TYR A 153 5.91 13.94 -19.59
CA TYR A 153 5.32 14.66 -20.72
C TYR A 153 5.00 13.68 -21.84
N ASN A 154 3.78 13.80 -22.38
CA ASN A 154 3.34 13.02 -23.53
C ASN A 154 2.65 13.95 -24.52
N SER A 155 3.26 14.13 -25.69
CA SER A 155 2.68 14.96 -26.74
C SER A 155 1.64 14.19 -27.55
N SER A 156 0.56 14.87 -27.92
CA SER A 156 -0.41 14.36 -28.91
C SER A 156 0.08 14.49 -30.35
N ASP A 157 1.18 15.20 -30.58
CA ASP A 157 1.74 15.42 -31.91
C ASP A 157 2.47 14.16 -32.40
N LEU A 158 2.31 13.83 -33.69
CA LEU A 158 2.91 12.63 -34.30
C LEU A 158 4.45 12.62 -34.26
N PHE A 159 5.07 13.79 -34.12
CA PHE A 159 6.52 13.96 -34.02
C PHE A 159 6.97 14.43 -32.63
N GLY A 160 6.04 14.54 -31.68
CA GLY A 160 6.35 14.93 -30.32
C GLY A 160 6.95 13.79 -29.50
N PRO A 161 7.61 14.10 -28.37
CA PRO A 161 8.11 13.09 -27.47
C PRO A 161 6.95 12.31 -26.85
N GLN A 162 7.14 10.98 -26.73
CA GLN A 162 6.20 10.10 -26.07
C GLN A 162 6.75 9.65 -24.72
N TYR A 163 5.97 9.88 -23.67
CA TYR A 163 6.27 9.47 -22.29
C TYR A 163 7.67 9.87 -21.82
N GLU A 164 8.05 11.12 -22.10
CA GLU A 164 9.34 11.65 -21.66
C GLU A 164 9.26 12.11 -20.20
N GLN A 165 10.07 11.53 -19.33
CA GLN A 165 10.26 12.06 -17.98
C GLN A 165 11.00 13.39 -18.07
N ILE A 166 10.34 14.48 -17.68
CA ILE A 166 10.88 15.84 -17.76
C ILE A 166 11.37 16.35 -16.41
N CYS A 167 10.76 15.89 -15.32
CA CYS A 167 11.14 16.24 -13.96
C CYS A 167 10.91 15.08 -12.97
N THR A 168 11.58 15.15 -11.83
CA THR A 168 11.28 14.36 -10.63
C THR A 168 11.11 15.29 -9.44
N VAL A 169 10.10 15.05 -8.61
CA VAL A 169 9.90 15.76 -7.34
C VAL A 169 10.31 14.82 -6.22
N VAL A 170 11.30 15.21 -5.41
CA VAL A 170 11.75 14.44 -4.25
C VAL A 170 11.81 15.35 -3.04
N GLY A 171 11.03 15.04 -1.99
CA GLY A 171 11.03 15.83 -0.75
C GLY A 171 10.73 17.32 -0.97
N GLY A 172 9.85 17.63 -1.93
CA GLY A 172 9.49 19.00 -2.30
C GLY A 172 10.50 19.72 -3.20
N SER A 173 11.61 19.08 -3.59
CA SER A 173 12.59 19.63 -4.54
C SER A 173 12.33 19.11 -5.94
N LEU A 174 12.30 20.02 -6.92
CA LEU A 174 12.10 19.72 -8.33
C LEU A 174 13.45 19.54 -9.04
N GLN A 175 13.63 18.40 -9.69
CA GLN A 175 14.78 18.10 -10.54
C GLN A 175 14.31 17.91 -11.98
N CYS A 176 14.42 18.98 -12.80
CA CYS A 176 14.04 18.97 -14.22
C CYS A 176 15.26 18.98 -15.14
N LYS A 177 15.07 18.51 -16.38
CA LYS A 177 16.02 18.77 -17.47
C LYS A 177 16.09 20.27 -17.76
N ASP A 178 17.23 20.73 -18.28
CA ASP A 178 17.51 22.17 -18.45
C ASP A 178 16.49 22.90 -19.33
N GLU A 179 15.96 22.24 -20.36
CA GLU A 179 14.94 22.81 -21.26
C GLU A 179 13.55 22.97 -20.61
N TYR A 180 13.35 22.32 -19.45
CA TYR A 180 12.16 22.42 -18.61
C TYR A 180 12.51 23.08 -17.26
N ARG A 181 13.54 23.94 -17.22
CA ARG A 181 13.84 24.80 -16.06
C ARG A 181 13.22 26.18 -16.25
N GLY A 182 12.06 26.37 -15.62
CA GLY A 182 11.36 27.62 -15.33
C GLY A 182 10.99 27.62 -13.84
N GLU A 183 10.47 28.74 -13.30
CA GLU A 183 10.01 28.80 -11.90
C GLU A 183 8.72 27.98 -11.74
N TYR A 184 8.86 26.65 -11.71
CA TYR A 184 7.74 25.72 -11.63
C TYR A 184 7.43 25.34 -10.17
N HIS A 185 6.15 25.38 -9.83
CA HIS A 185 5.57 24.73 -8.64
C HIS A 185 4.64 23.60 -9.13
N SER A 186 4.90 22.34 -8.78
CA SER A 186 4.53 21.13 -9.58
C SER A 186 3.65 20.05 -8.89
N VAL A 187 2.87 19.28 -9.70
CA VAL A 187 2.17 17.96 -9.50
C VAL A 187 2.04 17.18 -10.78
N ILE A 188 2.58 15.98 -10.73
CA ILE A 188 1.95 14.84 -11.40
C ILE A 188 1.67 13.79 -10.32
N GLN A 189 0.54 13.10 -10.38
CA GLN A 189 0.22 12.06 -9.39
C GLN A 189 0.60 10.69 -9.94
N PRO A 190 1.43 9.90 -9.23
CA PRO A 190 1.62 8.50 -9.58
C PRO A 190 0.37 7.72 -9.17
N SER A 191 -0.37 7.26 -10.17
CA SER A 191 -1.31 6.16 -9.97
C SER A 191 -0.56 4.84 -9.80
N CYS A 192 -1.26 3.80 -9.34
CA CYS A 192 -0.88 2.46 -9.78
C CYS A 192 -1.06 2.36 -11.32
#